data_AF-A0A7J8SXB1-F1
#
_entry.id   AF-A0A7J8SXB1-F1
#
_cell.length_a   1.000
_cell.length_b   1.000
_cell.length_c   1.000
_cell.angle_alpha   90.00
_cell.angle_beta   90.00
_cell.angle_gamma   90.00
#
_symmetry.space_group_name_H-M   'P 1'
#
loop_
_entity.id
_entity.type
_entity.pdbx_description
1 polymer ?
#
loop_
_entity_poly.entity_id
_entity_poly.type
_entity_poly.pdbx_seq_one_letter_code
_entity_poly.pdbx_strand_id
1 'polypeptide(L)'
;MRNKEKGIYSRDFGMMVLFFRLCFGELIWITFHNAYDFGFLLKILTQHSLPSNLKSFMRHLTYYFGYRIFAIKYNSKIFNLHGGLEKMAKTLNVTRIAGLSHQARSDSHFILHCFMQIKNMKAFKQCNQKLLVLALYGL
;
A
#
# COMPACT_ATOMS: atom_id res chain seq x y z
N MET A 1 24.61 -0.90 -9.98
CA MET A 1 25.07 -2.31 -10.07
C MET A 1 24.79 -3.13 -8.82
N ARG A 2 24.81 -2.56 -7.60
CA ARG A 2 24.58 -3.28 -6.32
C ARG A 2 23.39 -4.26 -6.27
N ASN A 3 22.23 -3.91 -6.84
CA ASN A 3 21.07 -4.82 -6.86
C ASN A 3 21.22 -6.00 -7.82
N LYS A 4 22.09 -5.93 -8.84
CA LYS A 4 22.38 -7.07 -9.71
C LYS A 4 23.28 -8.10 -9.00
N GLU A 5 24.15 -7.64 -8.11
CA GLU A 5 25.11 -8.50 -7.40
C GLU A 5 24.59 -9.01 -6.05
N LYS A 6 23.81 -8.19 -5.33
CA LYS A 6 23.37 -8.45 -3.95
C LYS A 6 21.85 -8.29 -3.77
N GLY A 7 21.11 -8.22 -4.87
CA GLY A 7 19.66 -8.10 -4.83
C GLY A 7 19.02 -9.42 -4.38
N ILE A 8 17.85 -9.30 -3.76
CA ILE A 8 17.02 -10.46 -3.43
C ILE A 8 16.35 -10.92 -4.73
N TYR A 9 16.44 -12.21 -5.04
CA TYR A 9 15.69 -12.78 -6.16
C TYR A 9 14.20 -12.65 -5.89
N SER A 10 13.46 -12.10 -6.85
CA SER A 10 12.02 -11.88 -6.73
C SER A 10 11.27 -13.17 -6.40
N ARG A 11 11.67 -14.27 -7.03
CA ARG A 11 11.08 -15.60 -6.79
C ARG A 11 11.23 -16.04 -5.34
N ASP A 12 12.42 -15.92 -4.76
CA ASP A 12 12.69 -16.31 -3.37
C ASP A 12 11.93 -15.42 -2.39
N PHE A 13 11.88 -14.11 -2.66
CA PHE A 13 11.05 -13.19 -1.89
C PHE A 13 9.57 -13.58 -1.95
N GLY A 14 9.05 -13.88 -3.15
CA GLY A 14 7.67 -14.32 -3.35
C GLY A 14 7.34 -15.60 -2.56
N MET A 15 8.24 -16.58 -2.58
CA MET A 15 8.09 -17.80 -1.76
C MET A 15 8.02 -17.49 -0.27
N MET A 16 8.89 -16.61 0.23
CA MET A 16 8.87 -16.23 1.66
C MET A 16 7.57 -15.52 2.03
N VAL A 17 7.07 -14.60 1.19
CA VAL A 17 5.79 -13.91 1.41
C VAL A 17 4.63 -14.90 1.54
N LEU A 18 4.59 -15.92 0.69
CA LEU A 18 3.58 -16.98 0.75
C LEU A 18 3.74 -17.85 2.00
N PHE A 19 4.97 -18.27 2.30
CA PHE A 19 5.30 -19.13 3.45
C PHE A 19 4.94 -18.47 4.79
N PHE A 20 5.25 -17.19 4.95
CA PHE A 20 4.92 -16.42 6.15
C PHE A 20 3.46 -15.94 6.20
N ARG A 21 2.60 -16.41 5.28
CA ARG A 21 1.17 -16.06 5.22
C ARG A 21 0.92 -14.55 5.21
N LEU A 22 1.84 -13.80 4.57
CA LEU A 22 1.65 -12.37 4.34
C LEU A 22 0.63 -12.13 3.20
N CYS A 23 0.12 -13.19 2.56
CA CYS A 23 -0.93 -13.18 1.55
C CYS A 23 -2.21 -13.88 2.03
N PHE A 24 -3.20 -14.00 1.14
CA PHE A 24 -4.48 -14.68 1.34
C PHE A 24 -5.44 -14.00 2.32
N GLY A 25 -5.33 -12.67 2.43
CA GLY A 25 -6.37 -11.84 3.05
C GLY A 25 -6.42 -11.89 4.57
N GLU A 26 -5.34 -12.31 5.24
CA GLU A 26 -5.23 -12.28 6.71
C GLU A 26 -4.85 -10.89 7.24
N LEU A 27 -4.15 -10.09 6.43
CA LEU A 27 -3.62 -8.79 6.84
C LEU A 27 -4.53 -7.61 6.47
N ILE A 28 -4.22 -6.45 7.04
CA ILE A 28 -4.73 -5.15 6.60
C ILE A 28 -3.56 -4.41 5.95
N TRP A 29 -3.73 -4.05 4.68
CA TRP A 29 -2.73 -3.32 3.92
C TRP A 29 -3.00 -1.82 4.00
N ILE A 30 -2.02 -1.06 4.46
CA ILE A 30 -2.08 0.41 4.51
C ILE A 30 -1.09 0.94 3.47
N THR A 31 -1.59 1.76 2.56
CA THR A 31 -0.85 2.20 1.38
C THR A 31 -1.15 3.66 1.04
N PHE A 32 -0.37 4.27 0.15
CA PHE A 32 -0.63 5.62 -0.37
C PHE A 32 -1.12 5.57 -1.82
N HIS A 33 -0.24 5.27 -2.78
CA HIS A 33 -0.53 5.22 -4.21
C HIS A 33 -0.23 3.82 -4.76
N ASN A 34 -1.18 2.92 -4.54
CA ASN A 34 -0.93 1.48 -4.39
C ASN A 34 -1.04 0.63 -5.66
N ALA A 35 -1.55 1.16 -6.77
CA ALA A 35 -1.79 0.37 -7.98
C ALA A 35 -0.51 -0.31 -8.50
N TYR A 36 0.58 0.45 -8.65
CA TYR A 36 1.86 -0.09 -9.12
C TYR A 36 2.52 -1.01 -8.09
N ASP A 37 2.45 -0.66 -6.80
CA ASP A 37 3.02 -1.47 -5.72
C ASP A 37 2.43 -2.88 -5.73
N PHE A 38 1.09 -2.99 -5.79
CA PHE A 38 0.42 -4.27 -5.89
C PHE A 38 0.61 -4.96 -7.24
N GLY A 39 0.76 -4.20 -8.33
CA GLY A 39 1.11 -4.76 -9.64
C GLY A 39 2.47 -5.48 -9.59
N PHE A 40 3.49 -4.85 -9.00
CA PHE A 40 4.79 -5.51 -8.84
C PHE A 40 4.72 -6.70 -7.89
N LEU A 41 4.03 -6.59 -6.75
CA LEU A 41 3.89 -7.70 -5.83
C LEU A 41 3.13 -8.88 -6.46
N LEU A 42 2.04 -8.64 -7.20
CA LEU A 42 1.34 -9.70 -7.93
C LEU A 42 2.25 -10.37 -8.95
N LYS A 43 3.00 -9.59 -9.74
CA LYS A 43 3.97 -10.15 -10.70
C LYS A 43 5.03 -11.00 -10.01
N ILE A 44 5.50 -10.59 -8.83
CA ILE A 44 6.45 -11.35 -8.03
C ILE A 44 5.81 -12.64 -7.47
N LEU A 45 4.56 -12.60 -7.02
CA LEU A 45 3.91 -13.79 -6.45
C LEU A 45 3.51 -14.80 -7.53
N THR A 46 3.03 -14.32 -8.68
CA THR A 46 2.57 -15.20 -9.77
C THR A 46 3.71 -15.65 -10.67
N GLN A 47 4.84 -14.92 -10.72
CA GLN A 47 5.91 -15.15 -11.68
C GLN A 47 5.44 -15.11 -13.16
N HIS A 48 4.30 -14.46 -13.41
CA HIS A 48 3.69 -14.32 -14.73
C HIS A 48 3.46 -12.86 -15.09
N SER A 49 3.23 -12.60 -16.36
CA SER A 49 2.72 -11.30 -16.83
C SER A 49 1.42 -10.95 -16.09
N LEU A 50 1.25 -9.66 -15.80
CA LEU A 50 0.03 -9.19 -15.18
C LEU A 50 -1.18 -9.42 -16.09
N PRO A 51 -2.39 -9.65 -15.53
CA PRO A 51 -3.59 -9.79 -16.33
C PRO A 51 -3.81 -8.59 -17.25
N SER A 52 -4.24 -8.85 -18.49
CA SER A 52 -4.43 -7.84 -19.54
C SER A 52 -5.62 -6.90 -19.29
N ASN A 53 -6.50 -7.23 -18.35
CA ASN A 53 -7.69 -6.44 -18.04
C ASN A 53 -7.85 -6.24 -16.54
N LEU A 54 -8.44 -5.09 -16.18
CA LEU A 54 -8.62 -4.66 -14.81
C LEU A 54 -9.46 -5.64 -13.98
N LYS A 55 -10.52 -6.22 -14.55
CA LYS A 55 -11.38 -7.19 -13.83
C LYS A 55 -10.59 -8.41 -13.36
N SER A 56 -9.77 -8.99 -14.25
CA SER A 56 -8.92 -10.12 -13.93
C SER A 56 -7.81 -9.72 -12.95
N PHE A 57 -7.22 -8.53 -13.11
CA PHE A 57 -6.25 -7.98 -12.15
C PHE A 57 -6.85 -7.87 -10.75
N MET A 58 -8.03 -7.27 -10.62
CA MET A 58 -8.73 -7.12 -9.34
C MET A 58 -9.02 -8.47 -8.70
N ARG A 59 -9.41 -9.49 -9.48
CA ARG A 59 -9.63 -10.85 -8.95
C ARG A 59 -8.35 -11.45 -8.34
N HIS A 60 -7.20 -11.28 -9.01
CA HIS A 60 -5.91 -11.74 -8.47
C HIS A 60 -5.52 -10.95 -7.23
N LEU A 61 -5.69 -9.62 -7.27
CA LEU A 61 -5.42 -8.76 -6.13
C LEU A 61 -6.22 -9.21 -4.90
N THR A 62 -7.52 -9.41 -5.04
CA THR A 62 -8.38 -9.83 -3.92
C THR A 62 -8.04 -11.24 -3.43
N TYR A 63 -7.61 -12.13 -4.33
CA TYR A 63 -7.18 -13.47 -3.94
C TYR A 63 -5.90 -13.45 -3.08
N TYR A 64 -4.88 -12.70 -3.51
CA TYR A 64 -3.60 -12.66 -2.80
C TYR A 64 -3.56 -11.69 -1.61
N PHE A 65 -4.29 -10.59 -1.65
CA PHE A 65 -4.17 -9.51 -0.65
C PHE A 65 -5.48 -9.23 0.11
N GLY A 66 -6.57 -9.87 -0.30
CA GLY A 66 -7.88 -9.70 0.33
C GLY A 66 -8.56 -8.37 0.00
N TYR A 67 -9.61 -8.08 0.76
CA TYR A 67 -10.44 -6.87 0.64
C TYR A 67 -10.09 -5.80 1.66
N ARG A 68 -8.98 -5.97 2.41
CA ARG A 68 -8.57 -5.09 3.50
C ARG A 68 -7.40 -4.20 3.12
N ILE A 69 -7.57 -3.39 2.07
CA ILE A 69 -6.58 -2.46 1.51
C ILE A 69 -7.04 -1.00 1.69
N PHE A 70 -6.42 -0.31 2.64
CA PHE A 70 -6.63 1.11 2.88
C PHE A 70 -5.61 1.95 2.08
N ALA A 71 -6.08 2.71 1.09
CA ALA A 71 -5.28 3.69 0.38
C ALA A 71 -5.52 5.11 0.92
N ILE A 72 -4.51 5.71 1.55
CA ILE A 72 -4.58 7.08 2.09
C ILE A 72 -4.92 8.07 0.98
N LYS A 73 -4.29 7.96 -0.20
CA LYS A 73 -4.51 8.89 -1.31
C LYS A 73 -5.94 8.86 -1.82
N TYR A 74 -6.56 7.68 -1.85
CA TYR A 74 -7.95 7.53 -2.26
C TYR A 74 -8.91 8.19 -1.26
N ASN A 75 -8.69 7.95 0.04
CA ASN A 75 -9.54 8.46 1.10
C ASN A 75 -9.18 9.89 1.53
N SER A 76 -8.20 10.54 0.89
CA SER A 76 -7.63 11.80 1.37
C SER A 76 -8.65 12.94 1.43
N LYS A 77 -9.61 12.96 0.50
CA LYS A 77 -10.70 13.96 0.45
C LYS A 77 -11.59 13.92 1.70
N ILE A 78 -11.84 12.73 2.25
CA ILE A 78 -12.65 12.56 3.48
C ILE A 78 -11.98 13.24 4.67
N PHE A 79 -10.65 13.26 4.68
CA PHE A 79 -9.83 13.85 5.75
C PHE A 79 -9.37 15.28 5.43
N ASN A 80 -9.89 15.88 4.34
CA ASN A 80 -9.45 17.19 3.84
C ASN A 80 -7.93 17.28 3.58
N LEU A 81 -7.33 16.17 3.13
CA LEU A 81 -5.91 16.05 2.82
C LEU A 81 -5.69 16.17 1.31
N HIS A 82 -4.72 17.01 0.93
CA HIS A 82 -4.45 17.38 -0.47
C HIS A 82 -2.96 17.24 -0.84
N GLY A 83 -2.69 16.94 -2.11
CA GLY A 83 -1.32 16.86 -2.66
C GLY A 83 -0.67 15.48 -2.58
N GLY A 84 0.66 15.43 -2.56
CA GLY A 84 1.45 14.20 -2.38
C GLY A 84 1.62 13.82 -0.91
N LEU A 85 2.24 12.66 -0.65
CA LEU A 85 2.43 12.13 0.71
C LEU A 85 3.08 13.15 1.65
N GLU A 86 4.15 13.80 1.22
CA GLU A 86 4.86 14.83 2.00
C GLU A 86 3.97 16.03 2.35
N LYS A 87 3.13 16.49 1.43
CA LYS A 87 2.21 17.61 1.69
C LYS A 87 1.13 17.21 2.69
N MET A 88 0.57 16.01 2.53
CA MET A 88 -0.43 15.48 3.47
C MET A 88 0.15 15.26 4.86
N ALA A 89 1.38 14.75 4.95
CA ALA A 89 2.08 14.54 6.21
C ALA A 89 2.30 15.86 6.97
N LYS A 90 2.68 16.93 6.25
CA LYS A 90 2.76 18.29 6.83
C LYS A 90 1.42 18.74 7.41
N THR A 91 0.31 18.53 6.71
CA THR A 91 -1.03 18.85 7.23
C THR A 91 -1.39 18.03 8.47
N LEU A 92 -0.90 16.80 8.57
CA LEU A 92 -1.09 15.90 9.72
C LEU A 92 -0.07 16.15 10.86
N ASN A 93 0.82 17.14 10.74
CA ASN A 93 1.95 17.36 11.65
C ASN A 93 2.82 16.09 11.86
N VAL A 94 2.97 15.31 10.79
CA VAL A 94 3.80 14.11 10.75
C VAL A 94 5.12 14.43 10.07
N THR A 95 6.21 14.19 10.79
CA THR A 95 7.57 14.26 10.26
C THR A 95 8.12 12.85 10.02
N ARG A 96 9.08 12.77 9.10
CA ARG A 96 9.79 11.52 8.80
C ARG A 96 10.84 11.27 9.89
N ILE A 97 10.72 10.14 10.58
CA ILE A 97 11.57 9.81 11.75
C ILE A 97 13.00 9.45 11.31
N ALA A 98 13.14 8.66 10.25
CA ALA A 98 14.44 8.25 9.73
C ALA A 98 14.35 7.84 8.25
N GLY A 99 15.48 7.94 7.55
CA GLY A 99 15.61 7.56 6.14
C GLY A 99 15.30 8.71 5.16
N LEU A 100 15.56 8.46 3.88
CA LEU A 100 15.37 9.44 2.81
C LEU A 100 13.97 9.32 2.20
N SER A 101 13.46 10.41 1.63
CA SER A 101 12.29 10.35 0.74
C SER A 101 12.60 9.46 -0.48
N HIS A 102 11.57 8.82 -1.03
CA HIS A 102 11.67 7.94 -2.21
C HIS A 102 12.47 6.66 -1.95
N GLN A 103 12.52 6.22 -0.70
CA GLN A 103 13.01 4.89 -0.32
C GLN A 103 11.88 4.09 0.29
N ALA A 104 11.59 2.91 -0.27
CA ALA A 104 10.42 2.10 0.11
C ALA A 104 10.28 1.91 1.63
N ARG A 105 11.35 1.55 2.34
CA ARG A 105 11.30 1.37 3.81
C ARG A 105 10.89 2.65 4.55
N SER A 106 11.54 3.76 4.19
CA SER A 106 11.31 5.07 4.78
C SER A 106 9.88 5.54 4.51
N ASP A 107 9.43 5.38 3.27
CA ASP A 107 8.08 5.77 2.83
C ASP A 107 6.99 4.89 3.45
N SER A 108 7.17 3.57 3.55
CA SER A 108 6.21 2.68 4.22
C SER A 108 6.03 3.04 5.69
N HIS A 109 7.11 3.34 6.41
CA HIS A 109 7.03 3.81 7.78
C HIS A 109 6.31 5.15 7.89
N PHE A 110 6.61 6.08 6.97
CA PHE A 110 5.98 7.40 6.93
C PHE A 110 4.48 7.33 6.61
N ILE A 111 4.07 6.44 5.69
CA ILE A 111 2.67 6.12 5.38
C ILE A 111 1.96 5.59 6.63
N LEU A 112 2.58 4.65 7.35
CA LEU A 112 2.01 4.10 8.58
C LEU A 112 1.82 5.20 9.64
N HIS A 113 2.81 6.06 9.84
CA HIS A 113 2.70 7.16 10.80
C HIS A 113 1.59 8.15 10.42
N CYS A 114 1.46 8.50 9.15
CA CYS A 114 0.33 9.29 8.64
C CYS A 114 -1.02 8.61 8.95
N PHE A 115 -1.13 7.30 8.69
CA PHE A 115 -2.35 6.56 8.96
C PHE A 115 -2.72 6.53 10.45
N MET A 116 -1.73 6.41 11.34
CA MET A 116 -1.97 6.46 12.78
C MET A 116 -2.55 7.81 13.22
N GLN A 117 -2.09 8.93 12.63
CA GLN A 117 -2.71 10.23 12.86
C GLN A 117 -4.13 10.31 12.29
N ILE A 118 -4.35 9.79 11.08
CA ILE A 118 -5.69 9.73 10.46
C ILE A 118 -6.68 8.96 11.36
N LYS A 119 -6.27 7.84 11.97
CA LYS A 119 -7.12 7.07 12.89
C LYS A 119 -7.59 7.86 14.11
N ASN A 120 -6.82 8.87 14.53
CA ASN A 120 -7.16 9.72 15.66
C ASN A 120 -8.16 10.84 15.28
N MET A 121 -8.36 11.11 13.99
CA MET A 121 -9.27 12.16 13.53
C MET A 121 -10.73 11.80 13.81
N LYS A 122 -11.54 12.80 14.19
CA LYS A 122 -12.99 12.63 14.40
C LYS A 122 -13.70 12.05 13.17
N ALA A 123 -13.31 12.52 11.97
CA ALA A 123 -13.83 12.03 10.70
C ALA A 123 -13.63 10.52 10.51
N PHE A 124 -12.49 9.96 10.95
CA PHE A 124 -12.24 8.51 10.86
C PHE A 124 -13.19 7.73 11.77
N LYS A 125 -13.37 8.20 13.01
CA LYS A 125 -14.29 7.57 13.99
C LYS A 125 -15.75 7.59 13.53
N GLN A 126 -16.14 8.63 12.81
CA GLN A 126 -17.50 8.76 12.25
C GLN A 126 -17.70 7.94 10.96
N CYS A 127 -16.63 7.62 10.22
CA CYS A 127 -16.69 6.93 8.95
C CYS A 127 -16.65 5.39 9.03
N ASN A 128 -16.96 4.77 10.19
CA ASN A 128 -16.81 3.32 10.44
C ASN A 128 -17.45 2.39 9.37
N GLN A 129 -18.35 2.89 8.51
CA GLN A 129 -18.94 2.14 7.38
C GLN A 129 -18.69 2.73 5.97
N LYS A 130 -18.03 3.89 5.84
CA LYS A 130 -17.84 4.60 4.54
C LYS A 130 -16.43 4.52 3.96
N LEU A 131 -15.48 3.92 4.67
CA LEU A 131 -14.11 3.78 4.20
C LEU A 131 -14.04 2.71 3.12
N LEU A 132 -13.59 3.08 1.92
CA LEU A 132 -13.40 2.09 0.85
C LEU A 132 -12.12 1.30 1.14
N VAL A 133 -12.31 0.03 1.49
CA VAL A 133 -11.23 -0.88 1.89
C VAL A 133 -10.70 -1.69 0.70
N LEU A 134 -11.20 -1.46 -0.52
CA LEU A 134 -10.63 -1.99 -1.75
C LEU A 134 -10.55 -0.88 -2.80
N ALA A 135 -9.70 0.12 -2.54
CA ALA A 135 -9.46 1.20 -3.46
C ALA A 135 -8.05 1.12 -4.03
N LEU A 136 -7.94 0.98 -5.36
CA LEU A 136 -6.72 1.31 -6.07
C LEU A 136 -6.80 2.75 -6.53
N TYR A 137 -5.77 3.52 -6.26
CA TYR A 137 -5.65 4.88 -6.78
C TYR A 137 -4.68 4.88 -7.97
N GLY A 138 -5.09 5.50 -9.08
CA GLY A 138 -4.29 5.58 -10.31
C GLY A 138 -4.56 4.49 -11.35
N LEU A 139 -5.70 3.79 -11.26
CA LEU A 139 -6.27 2.92 -12.30
C LEU A 139 -7.63 3.46 -12.76
#